data_AF-A0AAD3HBA7-F1
#
_entry.id   AF-A0AAD3HBA7-F1
#
_cell.length_a   1.000
_cell.length_b   1.000
_cell.length_c   1.000
_cell.angle_alpha   90.00
_cell.angle_beta   90.00
_cell.angle_gamma   90.00
#
_symmetry.space_group_name_H-M   'P 1'
#
loop_
_entity.id
_entity.type
_entity.pdbx_description
1 polymer ?
#
loop_
_entity_poly.entity_id
_entity_poly.type
_entity_poly.pdbx_seq_one_letter_code
_entity_poly.pdbx_strand_id
1 'polypeptide(L)'
;MFRNLFVIALIIACANALSIAGVRKTIDGATKENFSAVTAEVEPFLLNDAGVTFHSKSLRRLNTKAKAFGLELPENYAKAAKCTEARRAKQDAFVKAKIEEAAEAAAEAAEEEAPAEE
;
A
#
# COMPACT_ATOMS: atom_id res chain seq x y z
N MET A 1 25.91 -14.45 -23.25
CA MET A 1 26.01 -12.97 -23.27
C MET A 1 24.84 -12.30 -22.52
N PHE A 2 24.45 -12.77 -21.32
CA PHE A 2 23.30 -12.22 -20.57
C PHE A 2 23.67 -11.55 -19.24
N ARG A 3 24.96 -11.59 -18.85
CA ARG A 3 25.44 -11.00 -17.59
C ARG A 3 25.34 -9.47 -17.60
N ASN A 4 25.44 -8.82 -18.77
CA ASN A 4 25.32 -7.36 -18.86
C ASN A 4 23.88 -6.87 -18.79
N LEU A 5 22.88 -7.66 -19.22
CA LEU A 5 21.47 -7.28 -19.09
C LEU A 5 21.02 -7.34 -17.61
N PHE A 6 21.49 -8.35 -16.88
CA PHE A 6 21.18 -8.52 -15.45
C PHE A 6 21.86 -7.48 -14.57
N VAL A 7 23.09 -7.08 -14.90
CA VAL A 7 23.81 -6.03 -14.16
C VAL A 7 23.25 -4.65 -14.48
N ILE A 8 22.79 -4.37 -15.71
CA ILE A 8 22.08 -3.12 -16.03
C ILE A 8 20.74 -3.06 -15.27
N ALA A 9 19.98 -4.16 -15.20
CA ALA A 9 18.74 -4.21 -14.42
C ALA A 9 18.98 -4.03 -12.91
N LEU A 10 20.07 -4.57 -12.37
CA LEU A 10 20.47 -4.41 -10.96
C LEU A 10 20.98 -2.98 -10.66
N ILE A 11 21.67 -2.33 -11.61
CA ILE A 11 22.14 -0.95 -11.46
C ILE A 11 20.98 0.05 -11.58
N ILE A 12 19.98 -0.20 -12.43
CA ILE A 12 18.75 0.60 -12.49
C ILE A 12 17.99 0.55 -11.16
N ALA A 13 18.03 -0.57 -10.44
CA ALA A 13 17.42 -0.69 -9.10
C ALA A 13 18.19 0.08 -8.00
N CYS A 14 19.46 0.44 -8.22
CA CYS A 14 20.30 1.14 -7.22
C CYS A 14 20.41 2.66 -7.45
N ALA A 15 19.95 3.21 -8.57
CA ALA A 15 20.34 4.57 -8.99
C ALA A 15 19.46 5.72 -8.47
N ASN A 16 18.34 5.47 -7.80
CA ASN A 16 17.51 6.53 -7.24
C ASN A 16 17.23 6.28 -5.76
N ALA A 17 18.26 6.46 -4.94
CA ALA A 17 18.06 6.87 -3.54
C ALA A 17 17.48 8.30 -3.54
N LEU A 18 16.27 8.46 -4.07
CA LEU A 18 15.52 9.71 -4.03
C LEU A 18 15.37 10.06 -2.56
N SER A 19 16.06 11.11 -2.11
CA SER A 19 15.89 11.59 -0.75
C SER A 19 14.41 11.91 -0.49
N ILE A 20 13.98 11.78 0.76
CA ILE A 20 12.63 12.16 1.21
C ILE A 20 12.24 13.57 0.70
N ALA A 21 13.19 14.51 0.73
CA ALA A 21 13.02 15.86 0.23
C ALA A 21 12.86 15.92 -1.31
N GLY A 22 13.62 15.11 -2.04
CA GLY A 22 13.50 14.96 -3.49
C GLY A 22 12.13 14.41 -3.90
N VAL A 23 11.70 13.30 -3.31
CA VAL A 23 10.37 12.71 -3.55
C VAL A 23 9.25 13.69 -3.25
N ARG A 24 9.38 14.46 -2.17
CA ARG A 24 8.38 15.48 -1.84
C ARG A 24 8.31 16.57 -2.92
N LYS A 25 9.45 17.03 -3.42
CA LYS A 25 9.50 18.05 -4.48
C LYS A 25 8.95 17.52 -5.80
N THR A 26 9.22 16.27 -6.17
CA THR A 26 8.67 15.67 -7.40
C THR A 26 7.16 15.55 -7.32
N ILE A 27 6.62 15.07 -6.18
CA ILE A 27 5.17 15.05 -5.93
C ILE A 27 4.59 16.46 -6.00
N ASP A 28 5.22 17.45 -5.36
CA ASP A 28 4.72 18.84 -5.30
C ASP A 28 4.81 19.54 -6.68
N GLY A 29 5.76 19.16 -7.54
CA GLY A 29 5.90 19.64 -8.93
C GLY A 29 5.08 18.88 -9.98
N ALA A 30 4.37 17.81 -9.59
CA ALA A 30 3.54 17.05 -10.53
C ALA A 30 2.40 17.91 -11.13
N THR A 31 2.30 17.88 -12.45
CA THR A 31 1.27 18.46 -13.31
C THR A 31 0.45 17.35 -13.96
N LYS A 32 -0.65 17.70 -14.64
CA LYS A 32 -1.51 16.73 -15.31
C LYS A 32 -0.78 15.91 -16.39
N GLU A 33 0.21 16.51 -17.05
CA GLU A 33 0.95 15.90 -18.16
C GLU A 33 2.06 14.96 -17.71
N ASN A 34 2.65 15.19 -16.53
CA ASN A 34 3.75 14.39 -16.01
C ASN A 34 3.35 13.46 -14.85
N PHE A 35 2.06 13.45 -14.47
CA PHE A 35 1.57 12.72 -13.30
C PHE A 35 1.91 11.22 -13.35
N SER A 36 1.76 10.59 -14.52
CA SER A 36 2.09 9.17 -14.75
C SER A 36 3.57 8.86 -14.56
N ALA A 37 4.45 9.73 -15.08
CA ALA A 37 5.89 9.61 -14.90
C ALA A 37 6.28 9.78 -13.43
N VAL A 38 5.73 10.79 -12.75
CA VAL A 38 5.99 11.03 -11.32
C VAL A 38 5.54 9.85 -10.46
N THR A 39 4.37 9.25 -10.75
CA THR A 39 3.93 8.05 -10.01
C THR A 39 4.86 6.87 -10.24
N ALA A 40 5.34 6.65 -11.47
CA ALA A 40 6.26 5.54 -11.75
C ALA A 40 7.62 5.73 -11.06
N GLU A 41 8.13 6.95 -10.99
CA GLU A 41 9.41 7.26 -10.33
C GLU A 41 9.34 7.16 -8.80
N VAL A 42 8.20 7.54 -8.21
CA VAL A 42 8.04 7.63 -6.76
C VAL A 42 7.63 6.29 -6.14
N GLU A 43 6.94 5.43 -6.89
CA GLU A 43 6.50 4.10 -6.43
C GLU A 43 7.60 3.23 -5.79
N PRO A 44 8.78 3.03 -6.40
CA PRO A 44 9.81 2.18 -5.81
C PRO A 44 10.31 2.69 -4.45
N PHE A 45 10.38 4.01 -4.27
CA PHE A 45 10.74 4.62 -2.99
C PHE A 45 9.64 4.39 -1.93
N LEU A 46 8.37 4.54 -2.33
CA LEU A 46 7.24 4.30 -1.43
C LEU A 46 7.13 2.84 -0.98
N LEU A 47 7.53 1.90 -1.83
CA LEU A 47 7.50 0.47 -1.51
C LEU A 47 8.64 0.04 -0.58
N ASN A 48 9.85 0.53 -0.82
CA ASN A 48 11.07 0.00 -0.20
C ASN A 48 11.63 0.84 0.94
N ASP A 49 11.61 2.17 0.82
CA ASP A 49 12.41 3.06 1.66
C ASP A 49 11.58 4.05 2.48
N ALA A 50 10.30 4.22 2.15
CA ALA A 50 9.43 5.16 2.86
C ALA A 50 9.05 4.67 4.26
N GLY A 51 9.17 5.57 5.25
CA GLY A 51 8.58 5.37 6.58
C GLY A 51 7.06 5.55 6.58
N VAL A 52 6.37 5.01 7.59
CA VAL A 52 4.89 4.98 7.70
C VAL A 52 4.23 6.36 7.54
N THR A 53 4.78 7.37 8.20
CA THR A 53 4.23 8.74 8.18
C THR A 53 4.49 9.44 6.85
N PHE A 54 5.61 9.14 6.19
CA PHE A 54 5.91 9.67 4.87
C PHE A 54 5.05 9.02 3.79
N HIS A 55 4.94 7.70 3.82
CA HIS A 55 4.11 6.91 2.91
C HIS A 55 2.65 7.38 2.90
N SER A 56 2.03 7.46 4.07
CA SER A 56 0.64 7.94 4.22
C SER A 56 0.43 9.38 3.73
N LYS A 57 1.37 10.28 4.02
CA LYS A 57 1.30 11.68 3.55
C LYS A 57 1.49 11.78 2.04
N SER A 58 2.41 11.00 1.47
CA SER A 58 2.68 10.98 0.03
C SER A 58 1.48 10.43 -0.75
N LEU A 59 0.86 9.34 -0.28
CA LEU A 59 -0.39 8.83 -0.84
C LEU A 59 -1.49 9.90 -0.82
N ARG A 60 -1.69 10.59 0.31
CA ARG A 60 -2.69 11.67 0.41
C ARG A 60 -2.44 12.79 -0.60
N ARG A 61 -1.19 13.25 -0.75
CA ARG A 61 -0.81 14.31 -1.71
C ARG A 61 -1.08 13.89 -3.14
N LEU A 62 -0.66 12.68 -3.51
CA LEU A 62 -0.90 12.13 -4.84
C LEU A 62 -2.40 12.02 -5.11
N ASN A 63 -3.20 11.56 -4.13
CA ASN A 63 -4.64 11.44 -4.28
C ASN A 63 -5.33 12.80 -4.45
N THR A 64 -4.94 13.81 -3.68
CA THR A 64 -5.44 15.18 -3.86
C THR A 64 -5.11 15.72 -5.24
N LYS A 65 -3.89 15.49 -5.74
CA LYS A 65 -3.47 15.91 -7.08
C LYS A 65 -4.21 15.15 -8.19
N ALA A 66 -4.36 13.84 -8.05
CA ALA A 66 -5.12 13.01 -8.98
C ALA A 66 -6.55 13.57 -9.12
N LYS A 67 -7.23 13.81 -8.00
CA LYS A 67 -8.56 14.45 -7.98
C LYS A 67 -8.58 15.84 -8.62
N ALA A 68 -7.58 16.68 -8.35
CA ALA A 68 -7.47 18.01 -8.94
C ALA A 68 -7.29 17.96 -10.47
N PHE A 69 -6.65 16.90 -11.00
CA PHE A 69 -6.41 16.72 -12.43
C PHE A 69 -7.51 15.92 -13.14
N GLY A 70 -8.45 15.34 -12.39
CA GLY A 70 -9.46 14.41 -12.90
C GLY A 70 -8.87 13.05 -13.29
N LEU A 71 -7.78 12.66 -12.64
CA LEU A 71 -7.12 11.37 -12.80
C LEU A 71 -7.38 10.50 -11.57
N GLU A 72 -7.36 9.19 -11.74
CA GLU A 72 -7.46 8.24 -10.63
C GLU A 72 -6.12 7.54 -10.41
N LEU A 73 -5.76 7.36 -9.13
CA LEU A 73 -4.63 6.51 -8.78
C LEU A 73 -5.08 5.05 -8.77
N PRO A 74 -4.26 4.12 -9.29
CA PRO A 74 -4.56 2.70 -9.21
C PRO A 74 -4.81 2.29 -7.76
N GLU A 75 -5.85 1.50 -7.52
CA GLU A 75 -6.21 1.09 -6.15
C GLU A 75 -5.08 0.36 -5.43
N ASN A 76 -4.16 -0.27 -6.17
CA ASN A 76 -3.04 -1.03 -5.61
C ASN A 76 -1.75 -0.22 -5.44
N TYR A 77 -1.75 1.06 -5.79
CA TYR A 77 -0.55 1.88 -5.81
C TYR A 77 0.10 2.02 -4.41
N ALA A 78 1.37 1.64 -4.33
CA ALA A 78 2.18 1.63 -3.11
C ALA A 78 1.52 0.92 -1.90
N LYS A 79 0.52 0.04 -2.11
CA LYS A 79 -0.08 -0.72 -1.01
C LYS A 79 0.96 -1.67 -0.42
N ALA A 80 1.73 -2.41 -1.20
CA ALA A 80 2.72 -3.38 -0.69
C ALA A 80 3.97 -2.77 0.01
N ALA A 81 3.89 -1.57 0.59
CA ALA A 81 5.01 -0.92 1.25
C ALA A 81 5.44 -1.66 2.52
N LYS A 82 6.75 -1.90 2.66
CA LYS A 82 7.37 -2.60 3.80
C LYS A 82 6.97 -2.02 5.15
N CYS A 83 6.83 -0.70 5.22
CA CYS A 83 6.45 -0.01 6.46
C CYS A 83 5.03 -0.37 6.96
N THR A 84 4.16 -0.91 6.09
CA THR A 84 2.78 -1.28 6.43
C THR A 84 2.57 -2.77 6.70
N GLU A 85 3.56 -3.62 6.40
CA GLU A 85 3.47 -5.08 6.54
C GLU A 85 3.13 -5.50 7.98
N ALA A 86 3.89 -5.00 8.95
CA ALA A 86 3.68 -5.34 10.37
C ALA A 86 2.30 -4.89 10.88
N ARG A 87 1.74 -3.78 10.36
CA ARG A 87 0.39 -3.34 10.72
C ARG A 87 -0.66 -4.24 10.09
N ARG A 88 -0.49 -4.62 8.81
CA ARG A 88 -1.42 -5.53 8.13
C ARG A 88 -1.47 -6.89 8.81
N ALA A 89 -0.32 -7.49 9.11
CA ALA A 89 -0.29 -8.78 9.80
C ALA A 89 -1.08 -8.78 11.12
N LYS A 90 -0.98 -7.70 11.91
CA LYS A 90 -1.77 -7.54 13.14
C LYS A 90 -3.26 -7.38 12.87
N GLN A 91 -3.62 -6.59 11.86
CA GLN A 91 -5.01 -6.39 11.46
C GLN A 91 -5.64 -7.68 10.93
N ASP A 92 -4.92 -8.41 10.07
CA ASP A 92 -5.37 -9.68 9.51
C ASP A 92 -5.54 -10.75 10.59
N ALA A 93 -4.63 -10.80 11.57
CA ALA A 93 -4.77 -11.68 12.73
C ALA A 93 -5.99 -11.31 13.60
N PHE A 94 -6.21 -10.02 13.86
CA PHE A 94 -7.36 -9.56 14.63
C PHE A 94 -8.70 -9.85 13.93
N VAL A 95 -8.77 -9.60 12.62
CA VAL A 95 -9.98 -9.86 11.82
C VAL A 95 -10.27 -11.35 11.78
N LYS A 96 -9.26 -12.20 11.59
CA LYS A 96 -9.44 -13.67 11.65
C LYS A 96 -9.96 -14.12 13.01
N ALA A 97 -9.34 -13.66 14.10
CA ALA A 97 -9.79 -13.99 15.46
C ALA A 97 -11.24 -13.54 15.71
N LYS A 98 -11.64 -12.36 15.19
CA LYS A 98 -13.02 -11.87 15.33
C LYS A 98 -14.03 -12.63 14.46
N ILE A 99 -13.62 -13.11 13.29
CA ILE A 99 -14.46 -13.97 12.46
C ILE A 99 -14.65 -15.34 13.13
N GLU A 100 -13.58 -15.90 13.72
CA GLU A 100 -13.64 -17.15 14.48
C GLU A 100 -14.54 -17.02 15.72
N GLU A 101 -14.36 -15.97 16.53
CA GLU A 101 -15.21 -15.68 17.70
C GLU A 101 -16.69 -15.48 17.31
N ALA A 102 -16.96 -14.79 16.19
CA ALA A 102 -18.33 -14.62 15.70
C ALA A 102 -18.93 -15.94 15.17
N ALA A 103 -18.12 -16.82 14.59
CA ALA A 103 -18.56 -18.13 14.13
C ALA A 103 -18.85 -19.08 15.32
N GLU A 104 -18.03 -19.03 16.37
CA GLU A 104 -18.24 -19.80 17.61
C GLU A 104 -19.47 -19.31 18.36
N ALA A 105 -19.65 -17.99 18.54
CA ALA A 105 -20.85 -17.43 19.16
C ALA A 105 -22.13 -17.73 18.36
N ALA A 106 -22.06 -17.77 17.02
CA ALA A 106 -23.18 -18.17 16.18
C ALA A 106 -23.50 -19.67 16.28
N ALA A 107 -22.49 -20.52 16.51
CA ALA A 107 -22.69 -21.95 16.74
C ALA A 107 -23.29 -22.23 18.12
N GLU A 108 -22.82 -21.53 19.16
CA GLU A 108 -23.33 -21.66 20.53
C GLU A 108 -24.77 -21.12 20.66
N ALA A 109 -25.09 -20.00 20.00
CA ALA A 109 -26.46 -19.48 19.92
C ALA A 109 -27.43 -20.40 19.13
N ALA A 110 -26.92 -21.16 18.15
CA ALA A 110 -27.74 -22.14 17.42
C ALA A 110 -27.97 -23.44 18.22
N GLU A 111 -27.08 -23.77 19.16
CA GLU A 111 -27.28 -24.88 20.11
C GLU A 111 -28.25 -24.52 21.25
N GLU A 112 -28.31 -23.25 21.65
CA GLU A 112 -29.17 -22.78 22.75
C GLU A 112 -30.65 -22.56 22.35
N GLU A 113 -30.96 -22.36 21.06
CA GLU A 113 -32.35 -22.30 20.55
C GLU A 113 -32.98 -23.69 20.27
N ALA A 114 -32.28 -24.78 20.57
CA ALA A 114 -32.76 -26.16 20.37
C ALA A 114 -33.26 -26.87 21.65
N PRO A 115 -34.14 -26.25 22.47
CA PRO A 115 -35.13 -27.06 23.17
C PRO A 115 -36.52 -26.42 23.15
N ALA A 116 -37.32 -26.72 22.12
CA ALA A 116 -38.78 -26.54 22.17
C ALA A 116 -39.51 -27.37 21.11
N GLU A 117 -39.39 -28.71 21.15
CA GLU A 117 -40.46 -29.61 20.67
C GLU A 117 -40.45 -30.90 21.53
N GLU A 118 -41.21 -30.90 22.63
CA GLU A 118 -41.97 -32.05 23.14
C GLU A 118 -43.36 -31.58 23.60
#